data_AF-D4D1R3-F1
#
_entry.id   AF-D4D1R3-F1
#
_cell.length_a   1.000
_cell.length_b   1.000
_cell.length_c   1.000
_cell.angle_alpha   90.00
_cell.angle_beta   90.00
_cell.angle_gamma   90.00
#
_symmetry.space_group_name_H-M   'P 1'
#
loop_
_entity.id
_entity.type
_entity.pdbx_description
1 polymer ?
#
loop_
_entity_poly.entity_id
_entity_poly.type
_entity_poly.pdbx_seq_one_letter_code
_entity_poly.pdbx_strand_id
1 'polypeptide(L)'
;MRTVVCHGSPYDASKEIHGSLDFYKTLLKQKSSMSWAEVCRTALKFQPLLETTFPNYMQEIRGEIFVLSLTYYYISMLAWSGWHLCYTGSKFCSGAGVDVKSVLALNVRTEIAYGMFDDGCTAFSWRNPSASFLAQNWDWEDDQAPNLISLHIAPLDTSKPTIHMVTEAGIIGKVGLNSKGVGVTLNAIKAEGVDFTRLPCHLALRLALESSSRVDAIGKLGKVGVASACHITIADYTGGTGLECSSMDIAWLNMGDFMESRPDIITHTNHFVHNHKNGLKSVMFMPDSEARLARLRELLAQSGPKPEFERIEEILKDEKGYPTSICRQAKGENTTSTLFSIIMNLRQLKATVIVGRPVDPQGVLELKP
;
A
#
# COMPACT_ATOMS: atom_id res chain seq x y z
N MET A 1 -1.25 8.50 -15.49
CA MET A 1 -0.31 7.91 -14.52
C MET A 1 0.99 7.59 -15.24
N ARG A 2 2.15 8.04 -14.74
CA ARG A 2 3.48 7.77 -15.33
C ARG A 2 3.97 6.38 -14.88
N THR A 3 4.54 5.60 -15.79
CA THR A 3 5.25 4.36 -15.44
C THR A 3 6.72 4.63 -15.19
N VAL A 4 7.24 4.05 -14.12
CA VAL A 4 8.57 4.24 -13.58
C VAL A 4 9.17 2.86 -13.33
N VAL A 5 10.35 2.61 -13.88
CA VAL A 5 11.05 1.32 -13.76
C VAL A 5 12.32 1.50 -12.93
N CYS A 6 12.45 0.73 -11.85
CA CYS A 6 13.59 0.72 -10.95
C CYS A 6 14.44 -0.53 -11.16
N HIS A 7 15.68 -0.35 -11.61
CA HIS A 7 16.70 -1.40 -11.65
C HIS A 7 17.81 -1.07 -10.64
N GLY A 8 17.55 -1.30 -9.36
CA GLY A 8 18.54 -1.04 -8.31
C GLY A 8 18.95 0.42 -8.07
N SER A 9 18.39 1.40 -8.80
CA SER A 9 18.60 2.84 -8.58
C SER A 9 17.35 3.53 -8.03
N PRO A 10 17.48 4.70 -7.37
CA PRO A 10 16.35 5.55 -7.05
C PRO A 10 15.63 5.94 -8.34
N TYR A 11 14.30 6.03 -8.30
CA TYR A 11 13.52 6.34 -9.49
C TYR A 11 13.50 7.83 -9.83
N ASP A 12 13.49 8.12 -11.13
CA ASP A 12 13.24 9.45 -11.69
C ASP A 12 11.73 9.79 -11.66
N ALA A 13 11.22 10.14 -10.47
CA ALA A 13 9.91 10.77 -10.31
C ALA A 13 9.99 11.99 -9.38
N SER A 14 11.06 12.78 -9.52
CA SER A 14 11.32 13.92 -8.65
C SER A 14 10.15 14.90 -8.61
N LYS A 15 9.53 15.21 -9.76
CA LYS A 15 8.37 16.10 -9.84
C LYS A 15 7.19 15.57 -9.01
N GLU A 16 6.85 14.30 -9.18
CA GLU A 16 5.73 13.65 -8.48
C GLU A 16 6.04 13.50 -6.98
N ILE A 17 7.29 13.24 -6.59
CA ILE A 17 7.71 13.21 -5.17
C ILE A 17 7.50 14.59 -4.53
N HIS A 18 7.90 15.67 -5.19
CA HIS A 18 7.67 17.03 -4.68
C HIS A 18 6.16 17.33 -4.57
N GLY A 19 5.37 16.93 -5.57
CA GLY A 19 3.91 17.04 -5.52
C GLY A 19 3.29 16.30 -4.33
N SER A 20 3.69 15.05 -4.08
CA SER A 20 3.27 14.29 -2.89
C SER A 20 3.66 15.00 -1.60
N LEU A 21 4.89 15.52 -1.52
CA LEU A 21 5.36 16.24 -0.32
C LEU A 21 4.54 17.50 -0.06
N ASP A 22 4.24 18.28 -1.08
CA ASP A 22 3.48 19.52 -0.93
C ASP A 22 2.02 19.26 -0.58
N PHE A 23 1.42 18.22 -1.16
CA PHE A 23 0.12 17.70 -0.75
C PHE A 23 0.10 17.30 0.73
N TYR A 24 1.03 16.44 1.17
CA TYR A 24 1.02 15.93 2.55
C TYR A 24 1.42 16.97 3.60
N LYS A 25 2.29 17.93 3.27
CA LYS A 25 2.56 19.08 4.15
C LYS A 25 1.27 19.85 4.44
N THR A 26 0.47 20.08 3.40
CA THR A 26 -0.79 20.82 3.50
C THR A 26 -1.83 20.01 4.26
N LEU A 27 -2.05 18.75 3.86
CA LEU A 27 -3.05 17.88 4.45
C LEU A 27 -2.79 17.61 5.94
N LEU A 28 -1.56 17.26 6.31
CA LEU A 28 -1.23 17.02 7.73
C LEU A 28 -1.35 18.31 8.53
N LYS A 29 -0.95 19.47 7.98
CA LYS A 29 -1.13 20.73 8.69
C LYS A 29 -2.61 21.02 8.96
N GLN A 30 -3.50 20.75 8.00
CA GLN A 30 -4.93 20.97 8.14
C GLN A 30 -5.59 19.96 9.10
N LYS A 31 -5.26 18.67 8.98
CA LYS A 31 -5.93 17.58 9.70
C LYS A 31 -5.38 17.36 11.11
N SER A 32 -4.07 17.56 11.34
CA SER A 32 -3.41 17.30 12.63
C SER A 32 -2.84 18.53 13.32
N SER A 33 -2.87 19.70 12.68
CA SER A 33 -2.20 20.93 13.14
C SER A 33 -0.67 20.84 13.26
N MET A 34 -0.06 19.68 12.99
CA MET A 34 1.38 19.47 13.09
C MET A 34 2.13 20.30 12.04
N SER A 35 3.23 20.92 12.45
CA SER A 35 4.24 21.43 11.52
C SER A 35 4.95 20.28 10.80
N TRP A 36 5.51 20.56 9.61
CA TRP A 36 6.29 19.55 8.89
C TRP A 36 7.50 19.04 9.70
N ALA A 37 8.08 19.90 10.54
CA ALA A 37 9.15 19.52 11.45
C ALA A 37 8.68 18.51 12.52
N GLU A 38 7.45 18.65 13.05
CA GLU A 38 6.84 17.66 13.95
C GLU A 38 6.53 16.36 13.24
N VAL A 39 6.01 16.43 12.02
CA VAL A 39 5.76 15.27 11.16
C VAL A 39 7.04 14.46 10.96
N CYS A 40 8.13 15.12 10.55
CA CYS A 40 9.44 14.48 10.39
C CYS A 40 9.97 13.91 11.71
N ARG A 41 9.83 14.64 12.83
CA ARG A 41 10.25 14.13 14.16
C ARG A 41 9.49 12.87 14.58
N THR A 42 8.19 12.79 14.27
CA THR A 42 7.40 11.57 14.51
C THR A 42 7.84 10.44 13.60
N ALA A 43 8.08 10.71 12.31
CA ALA A 43 8.56 9.71 11.36
C ALA A 43 9.88 9.04 11.80
N LEU A 44 10.81 9.85 12.34
CA LEU A 44 12.11 9.40 12.83
C LEU A 44 12.02 8.37 13.98
N LYS A 45 10.88 8.26 14.68
CA LYS A 45 10.70 7.24 15.72
C LYS A 45 10.75 5.81 15.17
N PHE A 46 10.46 5.61 13.88
CA PHE A 46 10.60 4.32 13.21
C PHE A 46 12.03 4.03 12.73
N GLN A 47 12.92 5.04 12.68
CA GLN A 47 14.27 4.87 12.15
C GLN A 47 15.06 3.74 12.86
N PRO A 48 15.05 3.59 14.20
CA PRO A 48 15.79 2.50 14.85
C PRO A 48 15.36 1.11 14.39
N LEU A 49 14.06 0.87 14.23
CA LEU A 49 13.54 -0.40 13.69
C LEU A 49 14.01 -0.61 12.25
N LEU A 50 13.90 0.42 11.40
CA LEU A 50 14.25 0.32 9.99
C LEU A 50 15.74 0.13 9.78
N GLU A 51 16.60 0.78 10.55
CA GLU A 51 18.04 0.61 10.43
C GLU A 51 18.52 -0.77 10.90
N THR A 52 17.87 -1.33 11.92
CA THR A 52 18.29 -2.61 12.52
C THR A 52 17.69 -3.82 11.82
N THR A 53 16.40 -3.75 11.49
CA THR A 53 15.62 -4.92 11.02
C THR A 53 15.34 -4.87 9.53
N PHE A 54 15.18 -3.67 8.96
CA PHE A 54 14.86 -3.48 7.54
C PHE A 54 15.82 -2.50 6.84
N PRO A 55 17.15 -2.68 6.95
CA PRO A 55 18.12 -1.69 6.47
C PRO A 55 17.97 -1.39 4.98
N ASN A 56 17.56 -2.38 4.18
CA ASN A 56 17.31 -2.21 2.75
C ASN A 56 16.16 -1.20 2.46
N TYR A 57 15.13 -1.14 3.30
CA TYR A 57 14.04 -0.17 3.14
C TYR A 57 14.53 1.24 3.47
N MET A 58 15.34 1.38 4.51
CA MET A 58 15.93 2.68 4.85
C MET A 58 16.92 3.15 3.78
N GLN A 59 17.70 2.25 3.18
CA GLN A 59 18.58 2.55 2.05
C GLN A 59 17.80 3.04 0.83
N GLU A 60 16.70 2.37 0.48
CA GLU A 60 15.83 2.80 -0.63
C GLU A 60 15.21 4.17 -0.36
N ILE A 61 14.74 4.43 0.87
CA ILE A 61 14.22 5.75 1.29
C ILE A 61 15.29 6.85 1.20
N ARG A 62 16.57 6.52 1.47
CA ARG A 62 17.71 7.43 1.27
C ARG A 62 18.10 7.61 -0.18
N GLY A 63 17.60 6.77 -1.08
CA GLY A 63 18.08 6.70 -2.46
C GLY A 63 19.54 6.23 -2.56
N GLU A 64 19.99 5.38 -1.64
CA GLU A 64 21.34 4.81 -1.66
C GLU A 64 21.36 3.55 -2.54
N ILE A 65 22.37 3.42 -3.42
CA ILE A 65 22.64 2.20 -4.20
C ILE A 65 23.85 1.50 -3.59
N PHE A 66 23.73 0.21 -3.29
CA PHE A 66 24.89 -0.66 -3.16
C PHE A 66 25.07 -1.45 -4.45
N VAL A 67 26.07 -1.10 -5.25
CA VAL A 67 26.59 -2.00 -6.28
C VAL A 67 27.42 -3.05 -5.55
N LEU A 68 26.77 -4.07 -4.97
CA LEU A 68 27.48 -5.26 -4.51
C LEU A 68 27.77 -6.16 -5.71
N SER A 69 28.75 -5.77 -6.52
CA SER A 69 29.48 -6.74 -7.33
C SER A 69 30.96 -6.39 -7.39
N LEU A 70 31.75 -7.31 -6.82
CA LEU A 70 33.19 -7.51 -6.92
C LEU A 70 34.08 -6.87 -5.84
N THR A 71 34.63 -7.77 -5.04
CA THR A 71 35.83 -7.67 -4.19
C THR A 71 35.74 -6.84 -2.91
N TYR A 72 35.33 -7.52 -1.85
CA TYR A 72 35.69 -7.29 -0.44
C TYR A 72 37.22 -7.34 -0.15
N TYR A 73 38.06 -7.17 -1.18
CA TYR A 73 39.52 -7.32 -1.12
C TYR A 73 40.30 -6.09 -1.62
N TYR A 74 39.63 -5.07 -2.18
CA TYR A 74 40.31 -3.85 -2.68
C TYR A 74 40.01 -2.58 -1.85
N ILE A 75 39.06 -2.62 -0.90
CA ILE A 75 38.71 -1.47 -0.04
C ILE A 75 39.61 -1.40 1.22
N SER A 76 40.89 -1.76 1.07
CA SER A 76 41.93 -1.43 2.06
C SER A 76 43.07 -0.59 1.46
N MET A 77 43.07 -0.31 0.14
CA MET A 77 44.18 0.37 -0.53
C MET A 77 43.84 1.73 -1.20
N LEU A 78 42.60 2.21 -1.11
CA LEU A 78 42.23 3.55 -1.61
C LEU A 78 41.92 4.56 -0.49
N ALA A 79 42.49 4.35 0.70
CA ALA A 79 42.41 5.32 1.81
C ALA A 79 43.38 6.52 1.65
N TRP A 80 44.09 6.66 0.52
CA TRP A 80 45.21 7.61 0.38
C TRP A 80 45.18 8.48 -0.88
N SER A 81 43.99 8.83 -1.38
CA SER A 81 43.83 9.99 -2.28
C SER A 81 42.42 10.59 -2.21
N GLY A 82 42.20 11.47 -1.25
CA GLY A 82 41.27 12.61 -1.41
C GLY A 82 39.77 12.36 -1.57
N TRP A 83 39.25 11.13 -1.47
CA TRP A 83 37.80 10.86 -1.39
C TRP A 83 37.41 10.68 0.08
N HIS A 84 37.25 11.80 0.78
CA HIS A 84 36.60 11.85 2.09
C HIS A 84 35.19 12.41 1.92
N LEU A 85 34.21 11.70 2.49
CA LEU A 85 32.77 12.00 2.61
C LEU A 85 31.87 11.72 1.40
N CYS A 86 31.41 10.48 1.29
CA CYS A 86 30.00 10.22 1.01
C CYS A 86 29.47 8.95 1.71
N TYR A 87 30.13 8.52 2.79
CA TYR A 87 29.67 7.42 3.63
C TYR A 87 29.30 8.00 5.00
N THR A 88 28.09 7.67 5.45
CA THR A 88 27.42 8.06 6.70
C THR A 88 27.02 9.54 6.85
N GLY A 89 25.95 9.96 6.16
CA GLY A 89 25.32 11.25 6.50
C GLY A 89 24.50 11.96 5.44
N SER A 90 24.00 11.30 4.39
CA SER A 90 23.19 12.00 3.40
C SER A 90 21.91 12.55 4.04
N LYS A 91 21.80 13.88 4.12
CA LYS A 91 20.57 14.57 4.54
C LYS A 91 19.49 14.47 3.47
N PHE A 92 19.87 14.21 2.21
CA PHE A 92 18.96 14.26 1.07
C PHE A 92 18.87 12.90 0.36
N CYS A 93 17.68 12.57 -0.12
CA CYS A 93 17.46 11.48 -1.05
C CYS A 93 18.10 11.85 -2.39
N SER A 94 19.11 11.08 -2.81
CA SER A 94 20.00 11.42 -3.93
C SER A 94 19.26 11.62 -5.26
N GLY A 95 18.18 10.88 -5.50
CA GLY A 95 17.42 10.90 -6.76
C GLY A 95 16.46 12.08 -6.93
N ALA A 96 15.98 12.66 -5.83
CA ALA A 96 14.98 13.74 -5.86
C ALA A 96 15.44 15.04 -5.18
N GLY A 97 16.58 15.06 -4.48
CA GLY A 97 17.09 16.25 -3.80
C GLY A 97 16.25 16.68 -2.58
N VAL A 98 15.44 15.76 -2.03
CA VAL A 98 14.53 16.01 -0.90
C VAL A 98 15.10 15.46 0.40
N ASP A 99 14.78 16.04 1.56
CA ASP A 99 15.29 15.55 2.85
C ASP A 99 14.81 14.12 3.14
N VAL A 100 15.71 13.24 3.59
CA VAL A 100 15.41 11.80 3.82
C VAL A 100 14.25 11.63 4.81
N LYS A 101 14.16 12.50 5.83
CA LYS A 101 13.09 12.44 6.84
C LYS A 101 11.73 12.77 6.25
N SER A 102 11.71 13.59 5.20
CA SER A 102 10.50 13.92 4.45
C SER A 102 10.01 12.70 3.64
N VAL A 103 10.92 11.94 3.02
CA VAL A 103 10.56 10.69 2.32
C VAL A 103 10.14 9.62 3.32
N LEU A 104 10.84 9.50 4.46
CA LEU A 104 10.41 8.61 5.55
C LEU A 104 9.01 8.99 6.05
N ALA A 105 8.71 10.28 6.20
CA ALA A 105 7.38 10.75 6.59
C ALA A 105 6.29 10.36 5.60
N LEU A 106 6.56 10.34 4.28
CA LEU A 106 5.62 9.80 3.29
C LEU A 106 5.34 8.32 3.52
N ASN A 107 6.39 7.52 3.80
CA ASN A 107 6.26 6.07 3.99
C ASN A 107 5.56 5.68 5.30
N VAL A 108 5.50 6.58 6.28
CA VAL A 108 4.84 6.36 7.58
C VAL A 108 3.70 7.35 7.82
N ARG A 109 3.15 7.92 6.73
CA ARG A 109 2.13 8.98 6.79
C ARG A 109 0.87 8.57 7.54
N THR A 110 0.48 7.30 7.42
CA THR A 110 -0.73 6.75 8.06
C THR A 110 -0.55 6.71 9.57
N GLU A 111 0.63 6.30 10.03
CA GLU A 111 1.01 6.25 11.43
C GLU A 111 1.10 7.67 12.03
N ILE A 112 1.66 8.64 11.28
CA ILE A 112 1.74 10.04 11.72
C ILE A 112 0.36 10.68 11.79
N ALA A 113 -0.53 10.32 10.88
CA ALA A 113 -1.89 10.81 10.89
C ALA A 113 -2.69 10.28 12.09
N TYR A 114 -2.26 9.27 12.85
CA TYR A 114 -3.02 8.70 13.97
C TYR A 114 -4.50 8.44 13.61
N GLY A 115 -4.77 7.99 12.37
CA GLY A 115 -6.12 7.78 11.86
C GLY A 115 -6.92 9.07 11.54
N MET A 116 -6.27 10.22 11.41
CA MET A 116 -6.89 11.50 10.99
C MET A 116 -7.16 11.57 9.47
N PHE A 117 -6.76 10.55 8.72
CA PHE A 117 -6.97 10.45 7.29
C PHE A 117 -8.22 9.65 6.98
N ASP A 118 -9.07 10.21 6.13
CA ASP A 118 -10.35 9.60 5.73
C ASP A 118 -10.20 8.87 4.38
N ASP A 119 -9.28 7.88 4.33
CA ASP A 119 -8.95 7.13 3.10
C ASP A 119 -9.99 6.03 2.84
N GLY A 120 -10.73 6.16 1.75
CA GLY A 120 -11.81 5.27 1.37
C GLY A 120 -11.30 4.13 0.50
N CYS A 121 -11.66 2.89 0.83
CA CYS A 121 -11.25 1.75 0.03
C CYS A 121 -12.33 0.67 0.03
N THR A 122 -12.51 0.02 -1.11
CA THR A 122 -13.34 -1.19 -1.23
C THR A 122 -12.51 -2.27 -1.89
N ALA A 123 -12.24 -3.38 -1.18
CA ALA A 123 -11.37 -4.44 -1.67
C ALA A 123 -12.00 -5.82 -1.50
N PHE A 124 -11.68 -6.73 -2.42
CA PHE A 124 -12.09 -8.13 -2.31
C PHE A 124 -11.14 -9.08 -3.02
N SER A 125 -11.02 -10.28 -2.48
CA SER A 125 -10.45 -11.44 -3.18
C SER A 125 -11.56 -12.41 -3.55
N TRP A 126 -11.48 -12.96 -4.76
CA TRP A 126 -12.42 -13.97 -5.24
C TRP A 126 -11.66 -15.04 -6.02
N ARG A 127 -11.82 -16.30 -5.62
CA ARG A 127 -11.05 -17.43 -6.14
C ARG A 127 -11.94 -18.62 -6.44
N ASN A 128 -11.69 -19.28 -7.57
CA ASN A 128 -12.13 -20.65 -7.78
C ASN A 128 -10.92 -21.55 -8.18
N PRO A 129 -11.10 -22.84 -8.44
CA PRO A 129 -9.99 -23.72 -8.81
C PRO A 129 -9.18 -23.30 -10.04
N SER A 130 -9.77 -22.55 -10.99
CA SER A 130 -9.13 -22.15 -12.25
C SER A 130 -8.76 -20.66 -12.34
N ALA A 131 -9.21 -19.82 -11.41
CA ALA A 131 -9.05 -18.37 -11.40
C ALA A 131 -8.87 -17.83 -9.98
N SER A 132 -7.99 -16.85 -9.79
CA SER A 132 -7.80 -16.17 -8.50
C SER A 132 -7.56 -14.69 -8.76
N PHE A 133 -8.42 -13.86 -8.18
CA PHE A 133 -8.37 -12.42 -8.35
C PHE A 133 -8.30 -11.69 -7.01
N LEU A 134 -7.65 -10.53 -7.05
CA LEU A 134 -7.67 -9.52 -6.00
C LEU A 134 -7.98 -8.18 -6.65
N ALA A 135 -8.96 -7.46 -6.12
CA ALA A 135 -9.44 -6.23 -6.70
C ALA A 135 -9.70 -5.15 -5.65
N GLN A 136 -9.52 -3.89 -6.04
CA GLN A 136 -9.74 -2.75 -5.14
C GLN A 136 -10.07 -1.46 -5.92
N ASN A 137 -10.98 -0.65 -5.36
CA ASN A 137 -11.02 0.79 -5.58
C ASN A 137 -10.28 1.50 -4.44
N TRP A 138 -9.38 2.41 -4.80
CA TRP A 138 -8.70 3.30 -3.84
C TRP A 138 -9.24 4.72 -3.99
N ASP A 139 -9.83 5.23 -2.92
CA ASP A 139 -10.51 6.51 -2.86
C ASP A 139 -9.72 7.51 -2.01
N TRP A 140 -9.38 8.65 -2.60
CA TRP A 140 -8.55 9.65 -1.94
C TRP A 140 -8.85 11.06 -2.47
N GLU A 141 -8.14 12.06 -1.97
CA GLU A 141 -8.28 13.46 -2.40
C GLU A 141 -7.74 13.64 -3.83
N ASP A 142 -8.53 14.27 -4.70
CA ASP A 142 -8.24 14.42 -6.14
C ASP A 142 -6.88 15.10 -6.41
N ASP A 143 -6.45 16.00 -5.52
CA ASP A 143 -5.16 16.72 -5.59
C ASP A 143 -3.94 15.79 -5.60
N GLN A 144 -4.09 14.55 -5.12
CA GLN A 144 -3.01 13.56 -5.12
C GLN A 144 -2.94 12.73 -6.40
N ALA A 145 -3.98 12.74 -7.24
CA ALA A 145 -4.04 11.95 -8.47
C ALA A 145 -2.86 12.21 -9.44
N PRO A 146 -2.36 13.46 -9.62
CA PRO A 146 -1.20 13.72 -10.47
C PRO A 146 0.11 13.10 -9.96
N ASN A 147 0.18 12.74 -8.68
CA ASN A 147 1.37 12.20 -8.02
C ASN A 147 1.36 10.67 -7.93
N LEU A 148 0.34 10.02 -8.49
CA LEU A 148 0.31 8.56 -8.63
C LEU A 148 1.21 8.10 -9.78
N ILE A 149 1.98 7.05 -9.50
CA ILE A 149 2.88 6.40 -10.46
C ILE A 149 2.66 4.90 -10.48
N SER A 150 2.91 4.29 -11.64
CA SER A 150 3.09 2.85 -11.76
C SER A 150 4.55 2.53 -11.56
N LEU A 151 4.90 1.81 -10.49
CA LEU A 151 6.28 1.49 -10.13
C LEU A 151 6.58 0.01 -10.39
N HIS A 152 7.53 -0.26 -11.28
CA HIS A 152 8.08 -1.58 -11.55
C HIS A 152 9.46 -1.70 -10.89
N ILE A 153 9.57 -2.52 -9.85
CA ILE A 153 10.80 -2.75 -9.11
C ILE A 153 11.40 -4.08 -9.55
N ALA A 154 12.60 -4.02 -10.12
CA ALA A 154 13.45 -5.17 -10.37
C ALA A 154 14.61 -5.17 -9.35
N PRO A 155 14.53 -5.99 -8.29
CA PRO A 155 15.55 -6.05 -7.25
C PRO A 155 16.90 -6.51 -7.82
N LEU A 156 18.00 -5.98 -7.28
CA LEU A 156 19.35 -6.48 -7.58
C LEU A 156 19.56 -7.90 -7.03
N ASP A 157 18.96 -8.19 -5.87
CA ASP A 157 18.89 -9.53 -5.32
C ASP A 157 17.84 -10.35 -6.08
N THR A 158 18.30 -11.18 -7.01
CA THR A 158 17.43 -12.02 -7.86
C THR A 158 16.69 -13.11 -7.09
N SER A 159 16.97 -13.31 -5.80
CA SER A 159 16.16 -14.18 -4.95
C SER A 159 14.82 -13.56 -4.57
N LYS A 160 14.72 -12.22 -4.63
CA LYS A 160 13.47 -11.47 -4.41
C LYS A 160 12.64 -11.40 -5.70
N PRO A 161 11.30 -11.42 -5.59
CA PRO A 161 10.44 -11.24 -6.73
C PRO A 161 10.51 -9.80 -7.24
N THR A 162 10.38 -9.63 -8.55
CA THR A 162 10.04 -8.34 -9.15
C THR A 162 8.63 -7.92 -8.72
N ILE A 163 8.40 -6.62 -8.57
CA ILE A 163 7.16 -6.04 -8.05
C ILE A 163 6.63 -5.02 -9.05
N HIS A 164 5.33 -5.01 -9.33
CA HIS A 164 4.69 -3.97 -10.12
C HIS A 164 3.45 -3.48 -9.38
N MET A 165 3.44 -2.21 -9.02
CA MET A 165 2.40 -1.62 -8.16
C MET A 165 2.03 -0.20 -8.59
N VAL A 166 0.85 0.24 -8.18
CA VAL A 166 0.48 1.66 -8.20
C VAL A 166 0.84 2.24 -6.85
N THR A 167 1.69 3.27 -6.84
CA THR A 167 2.10 3.96 -5.62
C THR A 167 1.90 5.47 -5.72
N GLU A 168 1.87 6.14 -4.57
CA GLU A 168 2.11 7.58 -4.52
C GLU A 168 3.62 7.81 -4.58
N ALA A 169 4.07 8.75 -5.42
CA ALA A 169 5.48 9.01 -5.56
C ALA A 169 6.09 9.39 -4.19
N GLY A 170 7.16 8.68 -3.81
CA GLY A 170 7.80 8.74 -2.49
C GLY A 170 7.58 7.50 -1.62
N ILE A 171 6.51 6.73 -1.86
CA ILE A 171 6.14 5.56 -1.06
C ILE A 171 6.64 4.26 -1.73
N ILE A 172 7.41 3.46 -0.98
CA ILE A 172 8.13 2.28 -1.50
C ILE A 172 7.31 0.98 -1.47
N GLY A 173 6.10 1.00 -0.91
CA GLY A 173 5.17 -0.13 -0.87
C GLY A 173 3.72 0.34 -0.86
N LYS A 174 2.94 -0.09 -1.86
CA LYS A 174 1.51 0.19 -1.98
C LYS A 174 0.80 -0.95 -2.71
N VAL A 175 -0.21 -0.67 -3.53
CA VAL A 175 -1.15 -1.68 -4.06
C VAL A 175 -0.62 -2.27 -5.37
N GLY A 176 -0.48 -3.59 -5.45
CA GLY A 176 0.07 -4.25 -6.63
C GLY A 176 0.32 -5.74 -6.45
N LEU A 177 1.15 -6.31 -7.34
CA LEU A 177 1.51 -7.72 -7.34
C LEU A 177 2.98 -7.96 -7.69
N ASN A 178 3.46 -9.17 -7.41
CA ASN A 178 4.83 -9.59 -7.70
C ASN A 178 4.91 -10.78 -8.68
N SER A 179 6.10 -11.09 -9.19
CA SER A 179 6.32 -12.17 -10.17
C SER A 179 6.17 -13.59 -9.62
N LYS A 180 5.88 -13.74 -8.33
CA LYS A 180 5.47 -15.02 -7.71
C LYS A 180 3.95 -15.13 -7.56
N GLY A 181 3.20 -14.11 -7.99
CA GLY A 181 1.74 -14.10 -7.97
C GLY A 181 1.14 -13.67 -6.63
N VAL A 182 1.93 -13.04 -5.74
CA VAL A 182 1.40 -12.42 -4.52
C VAL A 182 0.89 -11.03 -4.86
N GLY A 183 -0.40 -10.81 -4.68
CA GLY A 183 -1.06 -9.51 -4.77
C GLY A 183 -1.39 -8.95 -3.40
N VAL A 184 -1.36 -7.62 -3.27
CA VAL A 184 -1.62 -6.92 -2.02
C VAL A 184 -2.48 -5.68 -2.24
N THR A 185 -3.48 -5.47 -1.38
CA THR A 185 -4.27 -4.22 -1.28
C THR A 185 -4.25 -3.69 0.15
N LEU A 186 -4.53 -2.39 0.31
CA LEU A 186 -4.59 -1.73 1.62
C LEU A 186 -5.89 -0.95 1.75
N ASN A 187 -6.58 -1.11 2.87
CA ASN A 187 -7.68 -0.25 3.26
C ASN A 187 -7.33 0.43 4.58
N ALA A 188 -7.59 1.74 4.68
CA ALA A 188 -7.39 2.44 5.94
C ALA A 188 -8.47 2.08 6.96
N ILE A 189 -8.05 1.94 8.21
CA ILE A 189 -8.91 1.82 9.39
C ILE A 189 -8.45 2.85 10.41
N LYS A 190 -9.39 3.51 11.07
CA LYS A 190 -9.08 4.41 12.17
C LYS A 190 -9.24 3.68 13.49
N ALA A 191 -8.15 3.46 14.23
CA ALA A 191 -8.21 3.01 15.62
C ALA A 191 -7.06 3.62 16.42
N GLU A 192 -7.19 3.59 17.74
CA GLU A 192 -6.20 4.17 18.63
C GLU A 192 -4.87 3.39 18.64
N GLY A 193 -3.77 4.14 18.72
CA GLY A 193 -2.45 3.61 19.03
C GLY A 193 -1.53 3.45 17.82
N VAL A 194 -0.24 3.66 18.08
CA VAL A 194 0.87 3.39 17.15
C VAL A 194 1.99 2.72 17.94
N ASP A 195 2.51 1.60 17.43
CA ASP A 195 3.67 0.91 18.00
C ASP A 195 4.90 1.13 17.10
N PHE A 196 5.84 1.96 17.58
CA PHE A 196 7.06 2.31 16.84
C PHE A 196 8.08 1.16 16.73
N THR A 197 7.83 0.04 17.40
CA THR A 197 8.65 -1.19 17.30
C THR A 197 8.15 -2.15 16.23
N ARG A 198 6.99 -1.86 15.62
CA ARG A 198 6.36 -2.65 14.54
C ARG A 198 6.44 -1.94 13.20
N LEU A 199 6.12 -2.66 12.13
CA LEU A 199 6.30 -2.17 10.76
C LEU A 199 5.17 -1.21 10.35
N PRO A 200 5.47 0.00 9.84
CA PRO A 200 4.49 0.90 9.23
C PRO A 200 3.71 0.21 8.09
N CYS A 201 2.44 0.55 7.90
CA CYS A 201 1.54 -0.14 6.96
C CYS A 201 2.09 -0.23 5.53
N HIS A 202 2.62 0.84 4.96
CA HIS A 202 3.19 0.83 3.61
C HIS A 202 4.45 -0.07 3.51
N LEU A 203 5.23 -0.15 4.59
CA LEU A 203 6.39 -1.03 4.66
C LEU A 203 5.97 -2.50 4.90
N ALA A 204 4.84 -2.73 5.58
CA ALA A 204 4.20 -4.05 5.65
C ALA A 204 3.70 -4.51 4.27
N LEU A 205 3.13 -3.61 3.47
CA LEU A 205 2.79 -3.89 2.07
C LEU A 205 4.03 -4.24 1.26
N ARG A 206 5.12 -3.49 1.42
CA ARG A 206 6.41 -3.81 0.75
C ARG A 206 6.92 -5.20 1.16
N LEU A 207 6.86 -5.55 2.44
CA LEU A 207 7.27 -6.86 2.93
C LEU A 207 6.42 -8.00 2.31
N ALA A 208 5.12 -7.79 2.17
CA ALA A 208 4.23 -8.74 1.51
C ALA A 208 4.49 -8.85 0.00
N LEU A 209 4.79 -7.74 -0.69
CA LEU A 209 5.16 -7.74 -2.10
C LEU A 209 6.54 -8.37 -2.36
N GLU A 210 7.45 -8.38 -1.39
CA GLU A 210 8.73 -9.09 -1.47
C GLU A 210 8.63 -10.59 -1.11
N SER A 211 7.43 -11.08 -0.74
CA SER A 211 7.22 -12.47 -0.31
C SER A 211 6.95 -13.44 -1.46
N SER A 212 7.32 -14.70 -1.27
CA SER A 212 7.23 -15.73 -2.31
C SER A 212 5.85 -16.38 -2.43
N SER A 213 4.99 -16.21 -1.43
CA SER A 213 3.62 -16.72 -1.37
C SER A 213 2.79 -15.92 -0.37
N ARG A 214 1.46 -16.06 -0.43
CA ARG A 214 0.55 -15.47 0.59
C ARG A 214 0.91 -15.94 2.00
N VAL A 215 1.20 -17.23 2.17
CA VAL A 215 1.53 -17.81 3.49
C VAL A 215 2.85 -17.25 4.02
N ASP A 216 3.87 -17.10 3.17
CA ASP A 216 5.14 -16.46 3.55
C ASP A 216 4.93 -15.01 3.99
N ALA A 217 4.15 -14.22 3.25
CA ALA A 217 3.84 -12.84 3.58
C ALA A 217 3.14 -12.72 4.94
N ILE A 218 2.08 -13.52 5.17
CA ILE A 218 1.34 -13.54 6.44
C ILE A 218 2.27 -13.99 7.59
N GLY A 219 3.09 -15.01 7.36
CA GLY A 219 4.04 -15.51 8.37
C GLY A 219 5.10 -14.47 8.76
N LYS A 220 5.59 -13.67 7.82
CA LYS A 220 6.50 -12.55 8.10
C LYS A 220 5.79 -11.43 8.87
N LEU A 221 4.60 -11.01 8.42
CA LEU A 221 3.81 -9.97 9.07
C LEU A 221 3.36 -10.36 10.48
N GLY A 222 2.99 -11.62 10.71
CA GLY A 222 2.65 -12.12 12.04
C GLY A 222 3.83 -12.09 13.03
N LYS A 223 5.07 -12.14 12.54
CA LYS A 223 6.28 -12.04 13.39
C LYS A 223 6.64 -10.62 13.77
N VAL A 224 6.58 -9.68 12.80
CA VAL A 224 6.97 -8.28 13.03
C VAL A 224 5.82 -7.42 13.57
N GLY A 225 4.58 -7.75 13.22
CA GLY A 225 3.42 -6.92 13.48
C GLY A 225 3.36 -5.66 12.59
N VAL A 226 2.21 -5.02 12.59
CA VAL A 226 1.98 -3.74 11.89
C VAL A 226 1.76 -2.63 12.92
N ALA A 227 2.28 -1.45 12.66
CA ALA A 227 2.40 -0.37 13.64
C ALA A 227 1.09 0.33 13.97
N SER A 228 0.14 0.36 13.04
CA SER A 228 -1.11 1.11 13.16
C SER A 228 -2.29 0.36 12.55
N ALA A 229 -3.48 0.93 12.71
CA ALA A 229 -4.71 0.35 12.21
C ALA A 229 -4.79 0.40 10.68
N CYS A 230 -4.98 -0.77 10.07
CA CYS A 230 -5.26 -0.90 8.63
C CYS A 230 -5.79 -2.31 8.34
N HIS A 231 -6.36 -2.51 7.15
CA HIS A 231 -6.61 -3.83 6.62
C HIS A 231 -5.74 -4.10 5.39
N ILE A 232 -5.03 -5.22 5.39
CA ILE A 232 -4.19 -5.65 4.27
C ILE A 232 -4.79 -6.94 3.71
N THR A 233 -5.24 -6.93 2.45
CA THR A 233 -5.60 -8.17 1.76
C THR A 233 -4.38 -8.71 1.03
N ILE A 234 -4.00 -9.94 1.32
CA ILE A 234 -2.91 -10.64 0.64
C ILE A 234 -3.50 -11.85 -0.08
N ALA A 235 -3.26 -11.97 -1.38
CA ALA A 235 -3.78 -13.07 -2.17
C ALA A 235 -2.72 -13.67 -3.09
N ASP A 236 -2.86 -14.96 -3.39
CA ASP A 236 -2.14 -15.63 -4.46
C ASP A 236 -3.08 -16.60 -5.21
N TYR A 237 -2.54 -17.51 -6.04
CA TYR A 237 -3.36 -18.49 -6.76
C TYR A 237 -4.17 -19.44 -5.86
N THR A 238 -3.84 -19.52 -4.56
CA THR A 238 -4.53 -20.35 -3.55
C THR A 238 -5.69 -19.63 -2.86
N GLY A 239 -5.87 -18.33 -3.10
CA GLY A 239 -6.94 -17.50 -2.53
C GLY A 239 -6.41 -16.29 -1.76
N GLY A 240 -7.30 -15.55 -1.10
CA GLY A 240 -6.97 -14.37 -0.30
C GLY A 240 -6.96 -14.64 1.20
N THR A 241 -6.31 -13.75 1.96
CA THR A 241 -6.46 -13.61 3.41
C THR A 241 -6.43 -12.11 3.73
N GLY A 242 -7.41 -11.62 4.48
CA GLY A 242 -7.43 -10.28 5.04
C GLY A 242 -6.74 -10.24 6.39
N LEU A 243 -5.94 -9.22 6.64
CA LEU A 243 -5.27 -8.96 7.91
C LEU A 243 -5.76 -7.62 8.46
N GLU A 244 -6.67 -7.66 9.44
CA GLU A 244 -6.99 -6.48 10.24
C GLU A 244 -5.88 -6.27 11.25
N CYS A 245 -5.13 -5.18 11.07
CA CYS A 245 -3.98 -4.85 11.87
C CYS A 245 -4.34 -3.77 12.89
N SER A 246 -3.71 -3.82 14.05
CA SER A 246 -3.70 -2.74 15.03
C SER A 246 -2.29 -2.59 15.62
N SER A 247 -2.10 -1.54 16.43
CA SER A 247 -0.86 -1.38 17.22
C SER A 247 -0.61 -2.54 18.21
N MET A 248 -1.61 -3.39 18.49
CA MET A 248 -1.54 -4.46 19.48
C MET A 248 -1.54 -5.87 18.89
N ASP A 249 -2.23 -6.09 17.77
CA ASP A 249 -2.48 -7.43 17.21
C ASP A 249 -2.83 -7.42 15.71
N ILE A 250 -3.03 -8.62 15.16
CA ILE A 250 -3.53 -8.86 13.82
C ILE A 250 -4.66 -9.89 13.91
N ALA A 251 -5.86 -9.55 13.44
CA ALA A 251 -6.97 -10.47 13.24
C ALA A 251 -7.00 -10.96 11.78
N TRP A 252 -7.26 -12.27 11.59
CA TRP A 252 -7.05 -12.95 10.31
C TRP A 252 -8.39 -13.36 9.73
N LEU A 253 -8.69 -12.87 8.54
CA LEU A 253 -9.92 -13.12 7.80
C LEU A 253 -9.58 -14.05 6.63
N ASN A 254 -9.99 -15.32 6.71
CA ASN A 254 -9.75 -16.29 5.65
C ASN A 254 -10.91 -16.36 4.66
N MET A 255 -10.71 -17.01 3.52
CA MET A 255 -11.77 -17.22 2.53
C MET A 255 -12.94 -17.97 3.18
N GLY A 256 -14.14 -17.42 3.08
CA GLY A 256 -15.30 -17.96 3.78
C GLY A 256 -15.33 -17.67 5.28
N ASP A 257 -14.68 -16.58 5.71
CA ASP A 257 -14.83 -16.06 7.06
C ASP A 257 -16.32 -15.94 7.43
N PHE A 258 -16.65 -15.99 8.74
CA PHE A 258 -18.04 -16.05 9.20
C PHE A 258 -18.90 -14.85 8.76
N MET A 259 -18.27 -13.75 8.34
CA MET A 259 -18.96 -12.58 7.80
C MET A 259 -19.24 -12.64 6.30
N GLU A 260 -18.66 -13.60 5.59
CA GLU A 260 -18.83 -13.77 4.15
C GLU A 260 -20.05 -14.61 3.82
N SER A 261 -20.71 -14.26 2.72
CA SER A 261 -21.86 -15.03 2.22
C SER A 261 -21.46 -16.33 1.54
N ARG A 262 -20.17 -16.52 1.25
CA ARG A 262 -19.64 -17.60 0.42
C ARG A 262 -18.21 -18.01 0.84
N PRO A 263 -17.82 -19.28 0.63
CA PRO A 263 -16.51 -19.80 1.04
C PRO A 263 -15.34 -19.34 0.16
N ASP A 264 -15.64 -18.73 -0.99
CA ASP A 264 -14.70 -18.46 -2.07
C ASP A 264 -14.36 -16.97 -2.23
N ILE A 265 -14.68 -16.16 -1.22
CA ILE A 265 -14.44 -14.72 -1.19
C ILE A 265 -13.89 -14.24 0.16
N ILE A 266 -13.27 -13.07 0.14
CA ILE A 266 -13.04 -12.17 1.28
C ILE A 266 -13.36 -10.76 0.81
N THR A 267 -14.04 -9.99 1.64
CA THR A 267 -14.41 -8.60 1.35
C THR A 267 -14.03 -7.68 2.49
N HIS A 268 -13.64 -6.44 2.18
CA HIS A 268 -13.32 -5.46 3.21
C HIS A 268 -13.52 -4.01 2.75
N THR A 269 -13.87 -3.14 3.69
CA THR A 269 -13.90 -1.68 3.52
C THR A 269 -13.00 -0.99 4.56
N ASN A 270 -13.49 -0.17 5.48
CA ASN A 270 -12.68 0.77 6.28
C ASN A 270 -12.97 0.73 7.80
N HIS A 271 -13.49 -0.39 8.30
CA HIS A 271 -13.75 -0.62 9.73
C HIS A 271 -13.32 -2.03 10.12
N PHE A 272 -13.10 -2.27 11.42
CA PHE A 272 -12.88 -3.62 11.93
C PHE A 272 -14.19 -4.41 11.88
N VAL A 273 -14.13 -5.61 11.30
CA VAL A 273 -15.20 -6.61 11.31
C VAL A 273 -14.91 -7.74 12.30
N HIS A 274 -13.68 -7.87 12.80
CA HIS A 274 -13.31 -8.82 13.86
C HIS A 274 -13.01 -8.12 15.19
N ASN A 275 -12.99 -8.93 16.26
CA ASN A 275 -12.61 -8.45 17.59
C ASN A 275 -11.10 -8.33 17.72
N HIS A 276 -10.64 -7.23 18.30
CA HIS A 276 -9.25 -6.98 18.62
C HIS A 276 -8.97 -7.08 20.13
N LYS A 277 -7.69 -7.27 20.48
CA LYS A 277 -7.22 -7.29 21.87
C LYS A 277 -7.71 -6.09 22.66
N ASN A 278 -8.00 -6.34 23.93
CA ASN A 278 -8.51 -5.35 24.89
C ASN A 278 -9.83 -4.67 24.45
N GLY A 279 -10.55 -5.24 23.49
CA GLY A 279 -11.77 -4.66 22.96
C GLY A 279 -11.54 -3.38 22.15
N LEU A 280 -10.35 -3.22 21.56
CA LEU A 280 -10.07 -2.10 20.65
C LEU A 280 -11.10 -2.10 19.52
N LYS A 281 -11.68 -0.92 19.26
CA LYS A 281 -12.66 -0.72 18.18
C LYS A 281 -12.13 0.29 17.18
N SER A 282 -12.50 0.12 15.92
CA SER A 282 -12.32 1.16 14.93
C SER A 282 -13.32 2.29 15.14
N VAL A 283 -12.89 3.52 14.90
CA VAL A 283 -13.77 4.68 14.79
C VAL A 283 -14.41 4.67 13.41
N MET A 284 -15.74 4.71 13.35
CA MET A 284 -16.49 4.82 12.10
C MET A 284 -16.38 6.24 11.54
N PHE A 285 -15.27 6.53 10.84
CA PHE A 285 -15.04 7.84 10.22
C PHE A 285 -15.77 8.00 8.89
N MET A 286 -16.05 6.88 8.20
CA MET A 286 -16.94 6.82 7.02
C MET A 286 -18.18 6.02 7.35
N PRO A 287 -19.34 6.68 7.60
CA PRO A 287 -20.60 5.99 7.82
C PRO A 287 -20.99 5.06 6.67
N ASP A 288 -20.54 5.36 5.44
CA ASP A 288 -20.79 4.53 4.26
C ASP A 288 -19.98 3.23 4.20
N SER A 289 -18.99 3.03 5.08
CA SER A 289 -18.13 1.85 5.04
C SER A 289 -18.91 0.54 5.20
N GLU A 290 -19.85 0.48 6.15
CA GLU A 290 -20.71 -0.69 6.34
C GLU A 290 -21.65 -0.89 5.15
N ALA A 291 -22.23 0.20 4.62
CA ALA A 291 -23.12 0.16 3.47
C ALA A 291 -22.40 -0.35 2.20
N ARG A 292 -21.18 0.11 1.94
CA ARG A 292 -20.35 -0.39 0.84
C ARG A 292 -19.97 -1.86 1.01
N LEU A 293 -19.63 -2.30 2.23
CA LEU A 293 -19.32 -3.70 2.50
C LEU A 293 -20.53 -4.60 2.27
N ALA A 294 -21.70 -4.20 2.76
CA ALA A 294 -22.96 -4.91 2.53
C ALA A 294 -23.29 -4.97 1.03
N ARG A 295 -23.11 -3.86 0.30
CA ARG A 295 -23.33 -3.81 -1.15
C ARG A 295 -22.38 -4.71 -1.92
N LEU A 296 -21.09 -4.70 -1.59
CA LEU A 296 -20.10 -5.57 -2.20
C LEU A 296 -20.46 -7.06 -2.01
N ARG A 297 -20.89 -7.45 -0.81
CA ARG A 297 -21.33 -8.82 -0.52
C ARG A 297 -22.60 -9.20 -1.27
N GLU A 298 -23.56 -8.27 -1.41
CA GLU A 298 -24.76 -8.45 -2.23
C GLU A 298 -24.40 -8.75 -3.69
N LEU A 299 -23.49 -7.95 -4.26
CA LEU A 299 -23.03 -8.10 -5.64
C LEU A 299 -22.30 -9.42 -5.86
N LEU A 300 -21.40 -9.82 -4.95
CA LEU A 300 -20.68 -11.09 -5.04
C LEU A 300 -21.58 -12.32 -4.87
N ALA A 301 -22.62 -12.22 -4.03
CA ALA A 301 -23.63 -13.28 -3.90
C ALA A 301 -24.38 -13.52 -5.23
N GLN A 302 -24.56 -12.47 -6.04
CA GLN A 302 -25.26 -12.50 -7.32
C GLN A 302 -24.33 -12.80 -8.53
N SER A 303 -23.02 -12.92 -8.31
CA SER A 303 -22.01 -12.99 -9.38
C SER A 303 -21.68 -14.39 -9.90
N GLY A 304 -22.33 -15.44 -9.38
CA GLY A 304 -22.07 -16.83 -9.78
C GLY A 304 -20.74 -17.39 -9.22
N PRO A 305 -20.35 -18.63 -9.55
CA PRO A 305 -19.22 -19.32 -8.90
C PRO A 305 -17.82 -18.99 -9.45
N LYS A 306 -17.74 -18.29 -10.59
CA LYS A 306 -16.48 -18.09 -11.31
C LYS A 306 -16.10 -16.60 -11.35
N PRO A 307 -14.94 -16.20 -10.81
CA PRO A 307 -14.45 -14.85 -10.99
C PRO A 307 -14.02 -14.64 -12.44
N GLU A 308 -14.51 -13.55 -13.03
CA GLU A 308 -14.20 -13.10 -14.39
C GLU A 308 -13.90 -11.61 -14.35
N PHE A 309 -13.02 -11.15 -15.25
CA PHE A 309 -12.53 -9.78 -15.24
C PHE A 309 -13.69 -8.78 -15.36
N GLU A 310 -14.56 -9.00 -16.33
CA GLU A 310 -15.70 -8.14 -16.66
C GLU A 310 -16.66 -8.05 -15.47
N ARG A 311 -16.90 -9.17 -14.77
CA ARG A 311 -17.76 -9.17 -13.58
C ARG A 311 -17.16 -8.38 -12.43
N ILE A 312 -15.86 -8.52 -12.20
CA ILE A 312 -15.12 -7.79 -11.16
C ILE A 312 -15.14 -6.30 -11.48
N GLU A 313 -14.93 -5.93 -12.75
CA GLU A 313 -14.99 -4.55 -13.22
C GLU A 313 -16.37 -3.93 -12.98
N GLU A 314 -17.46 -4.64 -13.31
CA GLU A 314 -18.82 -4.15 -13.07
C GLU A 314 -19.13 -3.97 -11.57
N ILE A 315 -18.56 -4.80 -10.69
CA ILE A 315 -18.68 -4.60 -9.22
C ILE A 315 -17.98 -3.31 -8.80
N LEU A 316 -16.78 -3.03 -9.31
CA LEU A 316 -16.03 -1.82 -8.98
C LEU A 316 -16.68 -0.54 -9.55
N LYS A 317 -17.51 -0.67 -10.58
CA LYS A 317 -18.31 0.42 -11.16
C LYS A 317 -19.59 0.73 -10.38
N ASP A 318 -19.95 -0.03 -9.35
CA ASP A 318 -21.23 0.16 -8.65
C ASP A 318 -21.35 1.57 -8.01
N GLU A 319 -22.39 2.29 -8.43
CA GLU A 319 -22.74 3.63 -7.95
C GLU A 319 -23.93 3.63 -6.96
N LYS A 320 -24.36 2.48 -6.44
CA LYS A 320 -25.43 2.43 -5.45
C LYS A 320 -24.94 3.06 -4.14
N GLY A 321 -25.64 4.12 -3.69
CA GLY A 321 -25.19 4.94 -2.56
C GLY A 321 -24.36 6.17 -2.96
N TYR A 322 -24.37 6.55 -4.24
CA TYR A 322 -23.73 7.78 -4.73
C TYR A 322 -24.04 9.01 -3.85
N PRO A 323 -23.05 9.87 -3.51
CA PRO A 323 -21.68 9.89 -4.04
C PRO A 323 -20.66 9.03 -3.27
N THR A 324 -21.07 8.35 -2.19
CA THR A 324 -20.20 7.53 -1.32
C THR A 324 -20.31 6.03 -1.61
N SER A 325 -20.67 5.70 -2.86
CA SER A 325 -20.75 4.35 -3.42
C SER A 325 -19.38 3.66 -3.52
N ILE A 326 -19.36 2.39 -3.95
CA ILE A 326 -18.11 1.66 -4.24
C ILE A 326 -17.27 2.42 -5.27
N CYS A 327 -17.90 2.93 -6.33
CA CYS A 327 -17.31 3.91 -7.25
C CYS A 327 -17.57 5.33 -6.72
N ARG A 328 -16.69 5.82 -5.86
CA ARG A 328 -16.85 7.08 -5.12
C ARG A 328 -16.62 8.31 -6.02
N GLN A 329 -17.30 9.41 -5.73
CA GLN A 329 -17.06 10.71 -6.37
C GLN A 329 -17.02 11.85 -5.35
N ALA A 330 -16.03 12.74 -5.43
CA ALA A 330 -16.03 13.99 -4.68
C ALA A 330 -17.20 14.88 -5.15
N LYS A 331 -18.17 15.09 -4.24
CA LYS A 331 -19.37 15.89 -4.50
C LYS A 331 -20.04 16.30 -3.19
N GLY A 332 -20.39 17.59 -3.09
CA GLY A 332 -21.01 18.13 -1.89
C GLY A 332 -20.03 18.11 -0.72
N GLU A 333 -20.42 17.49 0.39
CA GLU A 333 -19.57 17.34 1.58
C GLU A 333 -18.53 16.21 1.46
N ASN A 334 -18.68 15.32 0.48
CA ASN A 334 -17.68 14.29 0.21
C ASN A 334 -16.52 14.88 -0.62
N THR A 335 -15.29 14.85 -0.09
CA THR A 335 -14.10 15.43 -0.74
C THR A 335 -13.27 14.41 -1.52
N THR A 336 -13.53 13.11 -1.38
CA THR A 336 -12.71 12.05 -2.00
C THR A 336 -13.41 11.39 -3.19
N SER A 337 -12.62 10.96 -4.18
CA SER A 337 -13.07 10.19 -5.35
C SER A 337 -12.28 8.88 -5.48
N THR A 338 -12.83 7.89 -6.17
CA THR A 338 -12.03 6.74 -6.63
C THR A 338 -10.97 7.23 -7.62
N LEU A 339 -9.69 7.17 -7.22
CA LEU A 339 -8.56 7.65 -8.04
C LEU A 339 -7.98 6.56 -8.94
N PHE A 340 -8.14 5.29 -8.56
CA PHE A 340 -7.94 4.16 -9.46
C PHE A 340 -8.68 2.91 -8.97
N SER A 341 -8.98 2.05 -9.93
CA SER A 341 -9.37 0.66 -9.70
C SER A 341 -8.24 -0.26 -10.14
N ILE A 342 -7.97 -1.33 -9.40
CA ILE A 342 -7.02 -2.38 -9.79
C ILE A 342 -7.69 -3.74 -9.75
N ILE A 343 -7.45 -4.55 -10.79
CA ILE A 343 -7.92 -5.93 -10.90
C ILE A 343 -6.71 -6.81 -11.23
N MET A 344 -6.26 -7.59 -10.24
CA MET A 344 -5.12 -8.50 -10.36
C MET A 344 -5.58 -9.91 -10.69
N ASN A 345 -5.11 -10.47 -11.82
CA ASN A 345 -5.22 -11.89 -12.12
C ASN A 345 -3.96 -12.62 -11.63
N LEU A 346 -4.08 -13.29 -10.49
CA LEU A 346 -2.95 -13.86 -9.75
C LEU A 346 -2.44 -15.17 -10.36
N ARG A 347 -3.16 -15.75 -11.32
CA ARG A 347 -2.70 -16.90 -12.11
C ARG A 347 -1.99 -16.49 -13.39
N GLN A 348 -2.40 -15.37 -13.98
CA GLN A 348 -1.79 -14.81 -15.19
C GLN A 348 -0.66 -13.80 -14.86
N LEU A 349 -0.40 -13.55 -13.57
CA LEU A 349 0.66 -12.65 -13.09
C LEU A 349 0.58 -11.26 -13.74
N LYS A 350 -0.64 -10.72 -13.83
CA LYS A 350 -0.88 -9.38 -14.35
C LYS A 350 -1.99 -8.66 -13.61
N ALA A 351 -1.99 -7.34 -13.66
CA ALA A 351 -3.09 -6.52 -13.19
C ALA A 351 -3.51 -5.52 -14.26
N THR A 352 -4.80 -5.19 -14.30
CA THR A 352 -5.31 -4.02 -15.03
C THR A 352 -5.60 -2.94 -14.01
N VAL A 353 -5.10 -1.74 -14.26
CA VAL A 353 -5.36 -0.55 -13.46
C VAL A 353 -6.14 0.42 -14.33
N ILE A 354 -7.32 0.82 -13.85
CA ILE A 354 -8.18 1.83 -14.46
C ILE A 354 -7.94 3.11 -13.68
N VAL A 355 -7.40 4.14 -14.34
CA VAL A 355 -7.05 5.43 -13.74
C VAL A 355 -8.29 6.31 -13.68
N GLY A 356 -8.53 6.92 -12.52
CA GLY A 356 -9.77 7.64 -12.22
C GLY A 356 -10.89 6.69 -11.80
N ARG A 357 -12.13 7.17 -11.93
CA ARG A 357 -13.33 6.39 -11.61
C ARG A 357 -13.54 5.31 -12.67
N PRO A 358 -13.85 4.06 -12.31
CA PRO A 358 -14.03 2.99 -13.31
C PRO A 358 -15.24 3.20 -14.23
N VAL A 359 -16.20 4.06 -13.85
CA VAL A 359 -17.34 4.45 -14.72
C VAL A 359 -16.99 5.54 -15.74
N ASP A 360 -15.90 6.28 -15.52
CA ASP A 360 -15.41 7.36 -16.38
C ASP A 360 -13.87 7.36 -16.38
N PRO A 361 -13.25 6.37 -17.04
CA PRO A 361 -11.82 6.13 -16.92
C PRO A 361 -11.00 7.17 -17.68
N GLN A 362 -9.97 7.71 -17.02
CA GLN A 362 -9.00 8.65 -17.60
C GLN A 362 -7.85 7.92 -18.32
N GLY A 363 -7.72 6.61 -18.13
CA GLY A 363 -6.73 5.77 -18.78
C GLY A 363 -6.72 4.36 -18.22
N VAL A 364 -6.08 3.44 -18.94
CA VAL A 364 -5.89 2.05 -18.50
C VAL A 364 -4.42 1.69 -18.67
N LEU A 365 -3.85 1.03 -17.67
CA LEU A 365 -2.48 0.52 -17.69
C LEU A 365 -2.43 -0.92 -17.16
N GLU A 366 -1.45 -1.67 -17.65
CA GLU A 366 -1.25 -3.06 -17.26
C GLU A 366 0.00 -3.18 -16.39
N LEU A 367 -0.13 -3.83 -15.23
CA LEU A 367 0.99 -4.20 -14.38
C LEU A 367 1.40 -5.63 -14.71
N LYS A 368 2.67 -5.82 -15.06
CA LYS A 368 3.34 -7.11 -15.26
C LYS A 368 4.67 -7.08 -14.50
N PRO A 369 4.75 -7.68 -13.30
CA PRO A 369 5.97 -7.72 -12.52
C PRO A 369 7.05 -8.58 -13.16
#